data_AF-A0A6G1K910-F1
#
_entry.id   AF-A0A6G1K910-F1
#
_cell.length_a   1.000
_cell.length_b   1.000
_cell.length_c   1.000
_cell.angle_alpha   90.00
_cell.angle_beta   90.00
_cell.angle_gamma   90.00
#
_symmetry.space_group_name_H-M   'P 1'
#
loop_
_entity.id
_entity.type
_entity.pdbx_description
1 polymer ?
#
loop_
_entity_poly.entity_id
_entity_poly.type
_entity_poly.pdbx_seq_one_letter_code
_entity_poly.pdbx_strand_id
1 'polypeptide(L)'
;MDTPYGFIIYRGDYGDDAQWERYMAYLKHQTRTGLEDEGEAELFDLMDWKVISSPDMQDEDPDEIRERFRKWLQSGEEKFDANSYRHRACLYVNQACLECLDLFMEDKSLETDDPLTLCDISGITFGILVSRRKHEDWVMVGMSYLMPNAGDTIMEYGSGCGWHDIYVPQGDVCVNF
;
A
#
# COMPACT_ATOMS: atom_id res chain seq x y z
N MET A 1 1.72 0.03 22.47
CA MET A 1 0.87 0.22 21.29
C MET A 1 0.21 -1.11 21.03
N ASP A 2 -1.11 -1.14 20.81
CA ASP A 2 -1.91 -2.38 20.69
C ASP A 2 -2.42 -2.59 19.25
N THR A 3 -1.95 -1.77 18.31
CA THR A 3 -2.35 -1.76 16.89
C THR A 3 -1.14 -2.19 16.06
N PRO A 4 -1.25 -3.24 15.22
CA PRO A 4 -0.18 -3.66 14.33
C PRO A 4 0.32 -2.55 13.41
N TYR A 5 1.58 -2.63 13.03
CA TYR A 5 2.22 -1.72 12.08
C TYR A 5 1.99 -2.23 10.64
N GLY A 6 1.89 -1.33 9.66
CA GLY A 6 1.62 -1.63 8.24
C GLY A 6 0.15 -1.43 7.83
N PHE A 7 -0.13 -1.50 6.53
CA PHE A 7 -1.48 -1.35 5.97
C PHE A 7 -2.26 -2.66 5.94
N ILE A 8 -3.60 -2.55 5.96
CA ILE A 8 -4.50 -3.63 5.54
C ILE A 8 -4.50 -3.68 4.01
N ILE A 9 -4.24 -4.84 3.43
CA ILE A 9 -4.13 -5.03 1.98
C ILE A 9 -5.39 -5.75 1.47
N TYR A 10 -6.08 -5.16 0.51
CA TYR A 10 -7.20 -5.77 -0.20
C TYR A 10 -6.72 -6.28 -1.56
N ARG A 11 -6.86 -7.59 -1.78
CA ARG A 11 -6.62 -8.21 -3.08
C ARG A 11 -7.87 -8.06 -3.95
N GLY A 12 -7.74 -7.40 -5.08
CA GLY A 12 -8.82 -7.13 -6.04
C GLY A 12 -8.77 -7.95 -7.32
N ASP A 13 -7.70 -8.72 -7.53
CA ASP A 13 -7.57 -9.60 -8.70
C ASP A 13 -7.35 -11.07 -8.32
N TYR A 14 -8.03 -11.95 -9.04
CA TYR A 14 -8.03 -13.41 -8.87
C TYR A 14 -7.70 -14.17 -10.17
N GLY A 15 -7.23 -13.47 -11.21
CA GLY A 15 -6.92 -14.03 -12.52
C GLY A 15 -5.61 -14.81 -12.56
N ASP A 16 -4.59 -14.37 -11.82
CA ASP A 16 -3.27 -15.03 -11.75
C ASP A 16 -2.65 -14.93 -10.34
N ASP A 17 -2.72 -16.04 -9.59
CA ASP A 17 -2.07 -16.14 -8.26
C ASP A 17 -0.56 -15.95 -8.33
N ALA A 18 0.11 -16.36 -9.41
CA ALA A 18 1.55 -16.18 -9.52
C ALA A 18 1.91 -14.69 -9.71
N GLN A 19 1.06 -13.93 -10.41
CA GLN A 19 1.22 -12.48 -10.54
C GLN A 19 1.02 -11.77 -9.20
N TRP A 20 0.00 -12.18 -8.45
CA TRP A 20 -0.22 -11.71 -7.09
C TRP A 20 0.99 -11.98 -6.17
N GLU A 21 1.52 -13.20 -6.17
CA GLU A 21 2.67 -13.55 -5.32
C GLU A 21 3.92 -12.74 -5.69
N ARG A 22 4.15 -12.48 -6.98
CA ARG A 22 5.24 -11.58 -7.43
C ARG A 22 5.05 -10.17 -6.89
N TYR A 23 3.83 -9.65 -6.97
CA TYR A 23 3.50 -8.32 -6.43
C TYR A 23 3.75 -8.23 -4.93
N MET A 24 3.28 -9.21 -4.17
CA MET A 24 3.51 -9.22 -2.72
C MET A 24 4.99 -9.37 -2.36
N ALA A 25 5.76 -10.15 -3.13
CA ALA A 25 7.20 -10.25 -2.93
C ALA A 25 7.92 -8.93 -3.23
N TYR A 26 7.54 -8.25 -4.33
CA TYR A 26 8.11 -6.95 -4.70
C TYR A 26 7.75 -5.86 -3.68
N LEU A 27 6.49 -5.76 -3.25
CA LEU A 27 6.05 -4.82 -2.22
C LEU A 27 6.84 -4.99 -0.91
N LYS A 28 7.03 -6.22 -0.46
CA LYS A 28 7.83 -6.53 0.73
C LYS A 28 9.30 -6.15 0.54
N HIS A 29 9.85 -6.42 -0.64
CA HIS A 29 11.22 -6.02 -0.96
C HIS A 29 11.39 -4.50 -0.93
N GLN A 30 10.54 -3.74 -1.62
CA GLN A 30 10.55 -2.28 -1.63
C GLN A 30 10.42 -1.69 -0.23
N THR A 31 9.49 -2.23 0.58
CA THR A 31 9.30 -1.77 1.95
C THR A 31 10.53 -2.03 2.82
N ARG A 32 11.16 -3.20 2.65
CA ARG A 32 12.38 -3.53 3.37
C ARG A 32 13.52 -2.57 2.99
N THR A 33 13.74 -2.37 1.70
CA THR A 33 14.81 -1.47 1.22
C THR A 33 14.58 -0.04 1.71
N GLY A 34 13.35 0.47 1.60
CA GLY A 34 13.01 1.81 2.09
C GLY A 34 13.27 1.98 3.60
N LEU A 35 12.87 1.00 4.41
CA LEU A 35 13.16 1.01 5.85
C LEU A 35 14.65 0.88 6.16
N GLU A 36 15.41 0.07 5.40
CA GLU A 36 16.86 -0.04 5.55
C GLU A 36 17.57 1.29 5.22
N ASP A 37 17.13 1.98 4.17
CA ASP A 37 17.66 3.30 3.77
C ASP A 37 17.37 4.39 4.80
N GLU A 38 16.21 4.34 5.47
CA GLU A 38 15.83 5.27 6.54
C GLU A 38 16.44 4.90 7.91
N GLY A 39 17.10 3.74 8.01
CA GLY A 39 17.71 3.26 9.25
C GLY A 39 16.72 2.67 10.25
N GLU A 40 15.55 2.24 9.78
CA GLU A 40 14.42 1.68 10.56
C GLU A 40 14.13 0.21 10.17
N ALA A 41 15.16 -0.53 9.73
CA ALA A 41 15.03 -1.91 9.24
C ALA A 41 14.29 -2.86 10.21
N GLU A 42 14.38 -2.62 11.51
CA GLU A 42 13.69 -3.39 12.54
C GLU A 42 12.15 -3.28 12.48
N LEU A 43 11.61 -2.21 11.88
CA LEU A 43 10.17 -2.05 11.72
C LEU A 43 9.59 -3.05 10.73
N PHE A 44 10.40 -3.55 9.79
CA PHE A 44 9.96 -4.52 8.80
C PHE A 44 9.45 -5.82 9.45
N ASP A 45 10.17 -6.31 10.47
CA ASP A 45 9.80 -7.52 11.20
C ASP A 45 8.57 -7.32 12.10
N LEU A 46 8.20 -6.06 12.38
CA LEU A 46 7.02 -5.68 13.15
C LEU A 46 5.79 -5.43 12.26
N MET A 47 5.95 -5.39 10.94
CA MET A 47 4.84 -5.17 10.00
C MET A 47 3.90 -6.37 9.94
N ASP A 48 2.61 -6.08 10.05
CA ASP A 48 1.53 -7.02 9.79
C ASP A 48 1.03 -6.87 8.34
N TRP A 49 1.45 -7.81 7.50
CA TRP A 49 1.11 -7.97 6.09
C TRP A 49 -0.29 -8.57 5.88
N LYS A 50 -1.28 -8.08 6.63
CA LYS A 50 -2.64 -8.60 6.59
C LYS A 50 -3.28 -8.39 5.23
N VAL A 51 -3.63 -9.49 4.57
CA VAL A 51 -4.37 -9.50 3.31
C VAL A 51 -5.81 -9.93 3.57
N ILE A 52 -6.77 -9.10 3.16
CA ILE A 52 -8.17 -9.46 3.03
C ILE A 52 -8.40 -9.85 1.57
N SER A 53 -8.85 -11.08 1.36
CA SER A 53 -9.02 -11.67 0.04
C SER A 53 -10.28 -12.51 0.00
N SER A 54 -11.13 -12.25 -0.98
CA SER A 54 -12.37 -12.94 -1.25
C SER A 54 -12.73 -12.74 -2.73
N PRO A 55 -12.98 -13.81 -3.51
CA PRO A 55 -13.20 -13.71 -4.96
C PRO A 55 -14.37 -12.81 -5.41
N ASP A 56 -15.31 -12.49 -4.52
CA ASP A 56 -16.37 -11.51 -4.77
C ASP A 56 -15.87 -10.06 -4.84
N MET A 57 -14.59 -9.81 -4.55
CA MET A 57 -13.94 -8.51 -4.69
C MET A 57 -13.30 -8.29 -6.07
N GLN A 58 -13.42 -9.26 -6.99
CA GLN A 58 -12.95 -9.11 -8.35
C GLN A 58 -13.61 -7.87 -8.99
N ASP A 59 -12.78 -7.01 -9.58
CA ASP A 59 -13.19 -5.79 -10.29
C ASP A 59 -13.93 -4.73 -9.43
N GLU A 60 -13.89 -4.84 -8.10
CA GLU A 60 -14.44 -3.80 -7.23
C GLU A 60 -13.71 -2.47 -7.40
N ASP A 61 -14.46 -1.37 -7.35
CA ASP A 61 -13.85 -0.05 -7.39
C ASP A 61 -13.33 0.39 -6.00
N PRO A 62 -12.47 1.41 -5.92
CA PRO A 62 -11.97 1.91 -4.63
C PRO A 62 -13.07 2.39 -3.65
N ASP A 63 -14.24 2.80 -4.14
CA ASP A 63 -15.37 3.20 -3.28
C ASP A 63 -15.99 1.97 -2.60
N GLU A 64 -16.13 0.86 -3.31
CA GLU A 64 -16.59 -0.41 -2.77
C GLU A 64 -15.61 -0.97 -1.73
N ILE A 65 -14.31 -0.92 -2.03
CA ILE A 65 -13.24 -1.31 -1.11
C ILE A 65 -13.25 -0.44 0.15
N ARG A 66 -13.50 0.87 0.03
CA ARG A 66 -13.65 1.75 1.20
C ARG A 66 -14.77 1.28 2.12
N GLU A 67 -15.90 0.88 1.58
CA GLU A 67 -17.03 0.38 2.37
C GLU A 67 -16.72 -0.97 3.03
N ARG A 68 -15.98 -1.86 2.36
CA ARG A 68 -15.47 -3.10 2.97
C ARG A 68 -14.51 -2.80 4.11
N PHE A 69 -13.57 -1.87 3.90
CA PHE A 69 -12.63 -1.44 4.92
C PHE A 69 -13.34 -0.86 6.14
N ARG A 70 -14.35 -0.02 5.95
CA ARG A 70 -15.19 0.51 7.05
C ARG A 70 -15.91 -0.60 7.81
N LYS A 71 -16.47 -1.59 7.11
CA LYS A 71 -17.12 -2.75 7.74
C LYS A 71 -16.10 -3.58 8.54
N TRP A 72 -14.91 -3.81 7.99
CA TRP A 72 -13.84 -4.52 8.67
C TRP A 72 -13.43 -3.82 9.97
N LEU A 73 -13.24 -2.49 9.95
CA LEU A 73 -12.96 -1.69 11.17
C LEU A 73 -14.07 -1.80 12.23
N GLN A 74 -15.31 -2.07 11.82
CA GLN A 74 -16.46 -2.24 12.72
C GLN A 74 -16.67 -3.70 13.17
N SER A 75 -15.97 -4.66 12.58
CA SER A 75 -16.14 -6.10 12.88
C SER A 75 -15.70 -6.47 14.30
N GLY A 76 -14.82 -5.67 14.91
CA GLY A 76 -14.19 -5.96 16.20
C GLY A 76 -13.06 -6.99 16.12
N GLU A 77 -12.65 -7.42 14.92
CA GLU A 77 -11.49 -8.29 14.73
C GLU A 77 -10.19 -7.63 15.23
N GLU A 78 -10.06 -6.32 15.00
CA GLU A 78 -8.99 -5.49 15.54
C GLU A 78 -9.59 -4.32 16.35
N LYS A 79 -8.93 -3.94 17.44
CA LYS A 79 -9.36 -2.79 18.24
C LYS A 79 -9.08 -1.51 17.45
N PHE A 80 -10.15 -0.89 16.97
CA PHE A 80 -10.06 0.38 16.24
C PHE A 80 -9.29 1.44 17.03
N ASP A 81 -8.29 2.03 16.37
CA ASP A 81 -7.51 3.17 16.84
C ASP A 81 -7.51 4.26 15.76
N ALA A 82 -8.21 5.37 16.04
CA ALA A 82 -8.29 6.51 15.12
C ALA A 82 -6.94 7.20 14.88
N ASN A 83 -5.96 6.97 15.76
CA ASN A 83 -4.61 7.50 15.66
C ASN A 83 -3.65 6.55 14.94
N SER A 84 -4.12 5.44 14.37
CA SER A 84 -3.30 4.54 13.55
C SER A 84 -3.56 4.75 12.06
N TYR A 85 -2.50 4.84 11.26
CA TYR A 85 -2.60 5.00 9.80
C TYR A 85 -3.21 3.75 9.17
N ARG A 86 -2.93 2.57 9.75
CA ARG A 86 -3.55 1.28 9.40
C ARG A 86 -5.07 1.32 9.44
N HIS A 87 -5.62 2.17 10.31
CA HIS A 87 -7.06 2.38 10.48
C HIS A 87 -7.57 3.65 9.77
N ARG A 88 -6.69 4.44 9.16
CA ARG A 88 -7.05 5.62 8.36
C ARG A 88 -7.18 5.28 6.89
N ALA A 89 -6.33 4.41 6.37
CA ALA A 89 -6.35 3.99 4.98
C ALA A 89 -6.00 2.50 4.84
N CYS A 90 -6.37 1.92 3.71
CA CYS A 90 -6.00 0.58 3.31
C CYS A 90 -5.33 0.60 1.94
N LEU A 91 -4.51 -0.41 1.66
CA LEU A 91 -3.91 -0.63 0.35
C LEU A 91 -4.84 -1.52 -0.47
N TYR A 92 -5.27 -1.06 -1.63
CA TYR A 92 -6.01 -1.83 -2.60
C TYR A 92 -5.09 -2.17 -3.79
N VAL A 93 -5.13 -3.43 -4.21
CA VAL A 93 -4.30 -3.95 -5.30
C VAL A 93 -5.21 -4.64 -6.30
N ASN A 94 -5.44 -3.99 -7.45
CA ASN A 94 -6.25 -4.53 -8.53
C ASN A 94 -5.37 -5.00 -9.69
N GLN A 95 -6.00 -5.44 -10.78
CA GLN A 95 -5.31 -5.92 -11.97
C GLN A 95 -4.33 -4.90 -12.56
N ALA A 96 -4.64 -3.60 -12.53
CA ALA A 96 -3.74 -2.57 -13.05
C ALA A 96 -2.42 -2.51 -12.25
N CYS A 97 -2.48 -2.64 -10.92
CA CYS A 97 -1.28 -2.71 -10.08
C CYS A 97 -0.40 -3.91 -10.46
N LEU A 98 -1.02 -5.06 -10.72
CA LEU A 98 -0.32 -6.30 -11.10
C LEU A 98 0.32 -6.22 -12.49
N GLU A 99 -0.41 -5.66 -13.47
CA GLU A 99 0.06 -5.48 -14.84
C GLU A 99 1.23 -4.48 -14.91
N CYS A 100 1.15 -3.37 -14.18
CA CYS A 100 2.24 -2.41 -14.12
C CYS A 100 3.53 -3.02 -13.58
N LEU A 101 3.45 -3.91 -12.57
CA LEU A 101 4.62 -4.62 -12.08
C LEU A 101 5.19 -5.58 -13.13
N ASP A 102 4.35 -6.37 -13.80
CA ASP A 102 4.82 -7.31 -14.82
C ASP A 102 5.44 -6.58 -16.03
N LEU A 103 4.99 -5.36 -16.35
CA LEU A 103 5.61 -4.50 -17.37
C LEU A 103 6.96 -3.94 -16.90
N PHE A 104 7.08 -3.59 -15.62
CA PHE A 104 8.30 -3.06 -15.05
C PHE A 104 9.38 -4.14 -14.87
N MET A 105 8.97 -5.34 -14.45
CA MET A 105 9.83 -6.49 -14.24
C MET A 105 9.71 -7.48 -15.42
N GLU A 106 10.24 -7.13 -16.59
CA GLU A 106 10.14 -7.97 -17.80
C GLU A 106 10.66 -9.41 -17.56
N ASP A 107 11.69 -9.59 -16.73
CA ASP A 107 12.25 -10.90 -16.37
C ASP A 107 11.58 -11.55 -15.16
N LYS A 108 10.67 -10.83 -14.50
CA LYS A 108 9.91 -11.25 -13.31
C LYS A 108 10.77 -11.70 -12.14
N SER A 109 12.02 -11.22 -12.05
CA SER A 109 12.99 -11.64 -11.04
C SER A 109 13.33 -10.51 -10.06
N LEU A 110 13.31 -10.83 -8.76
CA LEU A 110 13.81 -9.93 -7.72
C LEU A 110 15.32 -10.17 -7.56
N GLU A 111 16.11 -9.83 -8.57
CA GLU A 111 17.57 -9.82 -8.37
C GLU A 111 17.93 -8.64 -7.47
N THR A 112 18.63 -8.92 -6.37
CA THR A 112 18.91 -7.95 -5.30
C THR A 112 19.91 -6.87 -5.69
N ASP A 113 20.52 -6.97 -6.86
CA ASP A 113 21.58 -6.07 -7.34
C ASP A 113 21.13 -5.21 -8.54
N ASP A 114 19.88 -5.37 -9.01
CA ASP A 114 19.33 -4.50 -10.06
C ASP A 114 18.84 -3.17 -9.44
N PRO A 115 19.40 -2.01 -9.84
CA PRO A 115 18.94 -0.70 -9.36
C PRO A 115 17.44 -0.45 -9.55
N LEU A 116 16.80 -1.07 -10.55
CA LEU A 116 15.37 -0.94 -10.81
C LEU A 116 14.52 -1.76 -9.82
N THR A 117 15.01 -2.89 -9.34
CA THR A 117 14.32 -3.72 -8.34
C THR A 117 14.62 -3.27 -6.92
N LEU A 118 15.77 -2.62 -6.70
CA LEU A 118 16.21 -2.10 -5.41
C LEU A 118 15.27 -1.01 -4.86
N CYS A 119 14.88 -0.03 -5.69
CA CYS A 119 13.98 1.04 -5.28
C CYS A 119 13.24 1.62 -6.49
N ASP A 120 11.91 1.59 -6.49
CA ASP A 120 11.08 2.21 -7.54
C ASP A 120 11.04 3.74 -7.41
N ILE A 121 12.20 4.38 -7.64
CA ILE A 121 12.34 5.84 -7.58
C ILE A 121 11.47 6.56 -8.62
N SER A 122 10.99 5.85 -9.65
CA SER A 122 10.19 6.42 -10.72
C SER A 122 8.67 6.28 -10.48
N GLY A 123 8.26 5.54 -9.44
CA GLY A 123 6.85 5.23 -9.15
C GLY A 123 6.14 4.52 -10.29
N ILE A 124 6.85 3.67 -11.03
CA ILE A 124 6.28 2.93 -12.15
C ILE A 124 5.28 1.88 -11.63
N THR A 125 5.60 1.30 -10.48
CA THR A 125 4.77 0.37 -9.74
C THR A 125 4.05 1.10 -8.61
N PHE A 126 2.80 0.75 -8.38
CA PHE A 126 1.98 1.45 -7.40
C PHE A 126 0.98 0.51 -6.73
N GLY A 127 0.48 0.95 -5.58
CA GLY A 127 -0.77 0.47 -5.02
C GLY A 127 -1.79 1.60 -4.92
N ILE A 128 -3.06 1.25 -4.74
CA ILE A 128 -4.14 2.23 -4.59
C ILE A 128 -4.39 2.42 -3.11
N LEU A 129 -4.00 3.57 -2.57
CA LEU A 129 -4.25 3.89 -1.19
C LEU A 129 -5.66 4.48 -1.04
N VAL A 130 -6.52 3.79 -0.29
CA VAL A 130 -7.93 4.15 -0.14
C VAL A 130 -8.17 4.68 1.27
N SER A 131 -8.52 5.96 1.41
CA SER A 131 -8.87 6.52 2.71
C SER A 131 -10.21 5.96 3.19
N ARG A 132 -10.35 5.70 4.50
CA ARG A 132 -11.65 5.40 5.11
C ARG A 132 -12.62 6.59 5.02
N ARG A 133 -12.16 7.81 4.74
CA ARG A 133 -12.97 9.02 4.69
C ARG A 133 -13.28 9.34 3.23
N LYS A 134 -14.57 9.33 2.89
CA LYS A 134 -15.02 9.56 1.51
C LYS A 134 -14.53 10.88 0.88
N HIS A 135 -14.33 11.93 1.67
CA HIS A 135 -13.87 13.22 1.15
C HIS A 135 -12.35 13.30 0.91
N GLU A 136 -11.58 12.37 1.47
CA GLU A 136 -10.13 12.22 1.20
C GLU A 136 -9.93 11.42 -0.11
N ASP A 137 -10.91 10.62 -0.50
CA ASP A 137 -10.90 9.81 -1.73
C ASP A 137 -9.85 8.67 -1.70
N TRP A 138 -9.25 8.34 -2.84
CA TRP A 138 -8.17 7.38 -3.00
C TRP A 138 -7.09 7.96 -3.91
N VAL A 139 -5.87 7.44 -3.82
CA VAL A 139 -4.72 7.91 -4.60
C VAL A 139 -3.81 6.75 -4.98
N MET A 140 -3.21 6.79 -6.17
CA MET A 140 -2.17 5.84 -6.55
C MET A 140 -0.86 6.28 -5.91
N VAL A 141 -0.22 5.36 -5.19
CA VAL A 141 1.02 5.63 -4.47
C VAL A 141 2.08 4.66 -4.96
N GLY A 142 3.21 5.22 -5.39
CA GLY A 142 4.38 4.46 -5.82
C GLY A 142 4.85 3.56 -4.69
N MET A 143 5.26 2.33 -5.01
CA MET A 143 5.61 1.36 -3.97
C MET A 143 6.73 1.84 -3.05
N SER A 144 7.70 2.55 -3.60
CA SER A 144 8.82 3.16 -2.86
C SER A 144 8.39 4.28 -1.88
N TYR A 145 7.20 4.86 -2.06
CA TYR A 145 6.65 5.89 -1.18
C TYR A 145 5.69 5.33 -0.12
N LEU A 146 5.23 4.09 -0.28
CA LEU A 146 4.15 3.55 0.54
C LEU A 146 4.53 3.42 2.02
N MET A 147 5.73 2.90 2.29
CA MET A 147 6.20 2.62 3.65
C MET A 147 7.68 3.00 3.81
N PRO A 148 8.05 3.68 4.90
CA PRO A 148 7.16 4.21 5.96
C PRO A 148 6.47 5.52 5.58
N ASN A 149 6.93 6.19 4.52
CA ASN A 149 6.63 7.57 4.17
C ASN A 149 5.14 7.93 4.06
N ALA A 150 4.33 7.19 3.29
CA ALA A 150 2.90 7.48 3.21
C ALA A 150 2.18 7.21 4.55
N GLY A 151 2.57 6.15 5.27
CA GLY A 151 2.07 5.85 6.61
C GLY A 151 2.25 7.03 7.57
N ASP A 152 3.46 7.55 7.67
CA ASP A 152 3.77 8.69 8.54
C ASP A 152 3.09 9.98 8.11
N THR A 153 3.00 10.23 6.80
CA THR A 153 2.33 11.41 6.25
C THR A 153 0.84 11.44 6.62
N ILE A 154 0.18 10.29 6.73
CA ILE A 154 -1.26 10.18 7.05
C ILE A 154 -1.55 10.28 8.56
N MET A 155 -0.54 10.06 9.41
CA MET A 155 -0.73 9.97 10.87
C MET A 155 -1.08 11.29 11.55
N GLU A 156 -0.62 12.41 11.00
CA GLU A 156 -0.77 13.79 11.50
C GLU A 156 -0.86 13.94 13.04
N TYR A 157 0.26 14.32 13.67
CA TYR A 157 0.23 15.28 14.76
C TYR A 157 1.43 16.24 14.66
N GLY A 158 1.17 17.51 14.36
CA GLY A 158 2.08 18.64 14.64
C GLY A 158 3.00 19.11 13.50
N SER A 159 3.13 18.38 12.39
CA SER A 159 3.99 18.74 11.25
C SER A 159 3.28 19.53 10.14
N GLY A 160 1.95 19.56 10.15
CA GLY A 160 1.15 20.19 9.08
C GLY A 160 0.96 19.30 7.83
N CYS A 161 1.45 18.06 7.86
CA CYS A 161 1.26 17.08 6.79
C CYS A 161 0.03 16.19 7.05
N GLY A 162 -0.70 15.84 6.00
CA GLY A 162 -1.88 14.97 6.02
C GLY A 162 -2.20 14.41 4.64
N TRP A 163 -3.42 13.91 4.47
CA TRP A 163 -3.84 13.29 3.20
C TRP A 163 -3.65 14.19 1.96
N HIS A 164 -3.76 15.50 2.13
CA HIS A 164 -3.55 16.46 1.05
C HIS A 164 -2.10 16.51 0.55
N ASP A 165 -1.13 16.05 1.32
CA ASP A 165 0.29 16.03 0.94
C ASP A 165 0.67 14.78 0.14
N ILE A 166 -0.18 13.76 0.15
CA ILE A 166 -0.04 12.57 -0.71
C ILE A 166 -1.00 12.59 -1.91
N TYR A 167 -1.97 13.52 -1.93
CA TYR A 167 -2.94 13.61 -3.01
C TYR A 167 -2.30 14.20 -4.27
N VAL A 168 -2.41 13.46 -5.38
CA VAL A 168 -2.03 13.91 -6.72
C VAL A 168 -3.25 13.92 -7.65
N PRO A 169 -3.24 14.71 -8.75
CA PRO A 169 -4.32 14.71 -9.73
C PRO A 169 -4.65 13.31 -10.25
N GLN A 170 -5.89 13.11 -10.68
CA GLN A 170 -6.34 11.82 -11.21
C GLN A 170 -5.47 11.37 -12.40
N GLY A 171 -4.92 10.16 -12.29
CA GLY A 171 -4.05 9.56 -13.31
C GLY A 171 -2.56 9.69 -13.00
N ASP A 172 -2.16 10.48 -12.01
CA ASP A 172 -0.78 10.57 -11.53
C ASP A 172 -0.52 9.61 -10.36
N VAL A 173 0.76 9.30 -10.12
CA VAL A 173 1.24 8.46 -9.00
C VAL A 173 2.05 9.32 -8.05
N CYS A 174 1.75 9.24 -6.74
CA CYS A 174 2.52 9.91 -5.71
C CYS A 174 3.85 9.14 -5.44
N VAL A 175 4.99 9.84 -5.47
CA VAL A 175 6.35 9.24 -5.35
C VAL A 175 7.22 10.05 -4.38
N ASN A 176 8.31 9.45 -3.90
CA ASN A 176 9.35 10.18 -3.14
C ASN A 176 10.04 11.21 -4.05
N PHE A 177 10.24 12.44 -3.55
CA PHE A 177 10.96 13.53 -4.24
C PHE A 177 12.42 13.64 -3.80
#